data_AF-A0A7K3FVS9-F1
#
_entry.id   AF-A0A7K3FVS9-F1
#
_cell.length_a   1.000
_cell.length_b   1.000
_cell.length_c   1.000
_cell.angle_alpha   90.00
_cell.angle_beta   90.00
_cell.angle_gamma   90.00
#
_symmetry.space_group_name_H-M   'P 1'
#
loop_
_entity.id
_entity.type
_entity.pdbx_description
1 polymer ?
#
loop_
_entity_poly.entity_id
_entity_poly.type
_entity_poly.pdbx_seq_one_letter_code
_entity_poly.pdbx_strand_id
1 'polypeptide(L)'
;MDRELYGREAVLDDGGLVARLCGLTRHGGSRVAYEHGDDPPVTVFTGGRGTGKTALLKEVRNRYRGYTPLALLDCAHVEPPADHGPGWTPLTGALSELAVQFSPKVLGARPVRFPRLSLGLVAVAAIGWSREDDERARRDLQRLGPLLATVDATRGAAAHWVGKVLAKLAATFAETAAPLAGVLAEATVETVLEEVFGRMQRSAEGWYGNYRNAGGRGKAGLQQLANDFEQGGRRRGEAEAFLVGALTEDLFHAYTGLRRGTRVGRPLLLLDNAHEPLGRQLVEPILRARAAEGRRDRLVVLAASRVRDHEALRQATRTRLPETAHRAPCPRGTSVGSGILAVELTPLSPAQTRAAFDRYDPAGRTPAALAPAVHRLTGGRPL
;
A
#
# COMPACT_ATOMS: atom_id res chain seq x y z
N MET A 1 8.20 -7.62 -24.17
CA MET A 1 9.12 -6.56 -24.66
C MET A 1 9.30 -5.57 -23.53
N ASP A 2 10.43 -5.64 -22.83
CA ASP A 2 10.76 -4.72 -21.76
C ASP A 2 11.09 -3.35 -22.37
N ARG A 3 10.21 -2.37 -22.14
CA ARG A 3 10.45 -0.98 -22.53
C ARG A 3 11.45 -0.41 -21.55
N GLU A 4 12.73 -0.39 -21.92
CA GLU A 4 13.75 0.25 -21.10
C GLU A 4 13.49 1.76 -21.01
N LEU A 5 13.43 2.28 -19.78
CA LEU A 5 13.19 3.70 -19.53
C LEU A 5 14.52 4.45 -19.52
N TYR A 6 14.76 5.22 -20.59
CA TYR A 6 15.93 6.07 -20.73
C TYR A 6 16.01 7.16 -19.67
N GLY A 7 17.23 7.47 -19.23
CA GLY A 7 17.48 8.54 -18.27
C GLY A 7 16.91 8.24 -16.89
N ARG A 8 16.67 6.97 -16.57
CA ARG A 8 16.15 6.47 -15.28
C ARG A 8 17.09 5.46 -14.61
N GLU A 9 18.31 5.33 -15.13
CA GLU A 9 19.34 4.36 -14.73
C GLU A 9 19.71 4.54 -13.24
N ALA A 10 19.84 5.80 -12.77
CA ALA A 10 20.13 6.13 -11.38
C ALA A 10 19.14 5.51 -10.36
N VAL A 11 17.92 5.19 -10.80
CA VAL A 11 16.88 4.56 -9.97
C VAL A 11 16.78 3.06 -10.24
N LEU A 12 16.97 2.66 -11.50
CA LEU A 12 16.58 1.35 -12.02
C LEU A 12 17.73 0.34 -12.18
N ASP A 13 18.99 0.79 -12.14
CA ASP A 13 20.16 -0.10 -12.24
C ASP A 13 20.33 -1.00 -11.01
N ASP A 14 21.22 -1.99 -11.12
CA ASP A 14 21.49 -2.96 -10.05
C ASP A 14 22.05 -2.33 -8.76
N GLY A 15 22.71 -1.17 -8.89
CA GLY A 15 23.14 -0.32 -7.78
C GLY A 15 22.29 0.95 -7.61
N GLY A 16 21.20 1.08 -8.37
CA GLY A 16 20.35 2.27 -8.36
C GLY A 16 19.54 2.42 -7.07
N LEU A 17 18.85 3.55 -6.95
CA LEU A 17 18.09 3.91 -5.75
C LEU A 17 17.13 2.80 -5.29
N VAL A 18 16.33 2.20 -6.20
CA VAL A 18 15.36 1.17 -5.79
C VAL A 18 16.08 -0.05 -5.25
N ALA A 19 17.16 -0.48 -5.89
CA ALA A 19 17.92 -1.64 -5.48
C ALA A 19 18.52 -1.47 -4.07
N ARG A 20 19.06 -0.28 -3.79
CA ARG A 20 19.63 0.08 -2.48
C ARG A 20 18.57 0.30 -1.39
N LEU A 21 17.33 0.63 -1.76
CA LEU A 21 16.21 0.73 -0.83
C LEU A 21 15.60 -0.64 -0.52
N CYS A 22 15.36 -1.47 -1.54
CA CYS A 22 14.68 -2.75 -1.39
C CYS A 22 15.62 -3.92 -1.11
N GLY A 23 16.94 -3.75 -1.29
CA GLY A 23 17.98 -4.74 -1.01
C GLY A 23 18.08 -5.85 -2.06
N LEU A 24 17.62 -5.59 -3.29
CA LEU A 24 17.62 -6.53 -4.41
C LEU A 24 18.14 -5.86 -5.67
N THR A 25 18.89 -6.57 -6.49
CA THR A 25 19.26 -6.08 -7.84
C THR A 25 18.04 -5.95 -8.75
N ARG A 26 18.18 -5.32 -9.92
CA ARG A 26 17.05 -4.92 -10.78
C ARG A 26 16.19 -6.08 -11.29
N HIS A 27 16.70 -7.31 -11.24
CA HIS A 27 15.97 -8.53 -11.58
C HIS A 27 15.88 -9.50 -10.40
N GLY A 28 16.05 -9.01 -9.17
CA GLY A 28 15.87 -9.78 -7.93
C GLY A 28 16.82 -10.97 -7.73
N GLY A 29 17.82 -11.15 -8.59
CA GLY A 29 18.74 -12.29 -8.56
C GLY A 29 19.78 -12.24 -7.44
N SER A 30 20.12 -11.03 -6.95
CA SER A 30 21.17 -10.83 -5.95
C SER A 30 20.75 -9.81 -4.89
N ARG A 31 21.36 -9.92 -3.70
CA ARG A 31 21.16 -8.97 -2.60
C ARG A 31 22.01 -7.71 -2.79
N VAL A 32 21.45 -6.59 -2.37
CA VAL A 32 22.13 -5.28 -2.30
C VAL A 32 22.06 -4.79 -0.87
N ALA A 33 23.11 -4.10 -0.40
CA ALA A 33 23.12 -3.52 0.95
C ALA A 33 22.06 -2.41 1.07
N TYR A 34 21.34 -2.38 2.20
CA TYR A 34 20.37 -1.33 2.47
C TYR A 34 21.06 -0.01 2.78
N GLU A 35 20.76 1.04 2.01
CA GLU A 35 21.34 2.37 2.24
C GLU A 35 20.92 2.99 3.58
N HIS A 36 19.67 2.79 4.00
CA HIS A 36 19.06 3.49 5.14
C HIS A 36 18.86 2.61 6.37
N GLY A 37 19.60 1.50 6.48
CA GLY A 37 19.37 0.53 7.56
C GLY A 37 17.89 0.15 7.64
N ASP A 38 17.35 -0.05 8.84
CA ASP A 38 15.95 -0.46 9.08
C ASP A 38 14.90 0.66 8.97
N ASP A 39 15.29 1.87 8.55
CA ASP A 39 14.40 3.03 8.45
C ASP A 39 14.44 3.66 7.03
N PRO A 40 13.89 2.97 6.01
CA PRO A 40 13.89 3.50 4.66
C PRO A 40 13.07 4.81 4.58
N PRO A 41 13.48 5.79 3.74
CA PRO A 41 12.67 6.96 3.48
C PRO A 41 11.42 6.61 2.66
N VAL A 42 10.41 7.48 2.73
CA VAL A 42 9.37 7.51 1.69
C VAL A 42 9.93 8.30 0.52
N THR A 43 10.13 7.64 -0.62
CA THR A 43 10.71 8.29 -1.81
C THR A 43 9.58 8.81 -2.69
N VAL A 44 9.59 10.10 -3.01
CA VAL A 44 8.57 10.74 -3.84
C VAL A 44 9.22 11.27 -5.11
N PHE A 45 8.92 10.63 -6.25
CA PHE A 45 9.30 11.10 -7.57
C PHE A 45 8.44 12.30 -7.98
N THR A 46 9.06 13.45 -8.17
CA THR A 46 8.40 14.70 -8.54
C THR A 46 8.73 15.10 -9.97
N GLY A 47 7.88 15.96 -10.56
CA GLY A 47 8.08 16.53 -11.89
C GLY A 47 6.77 16.82 -12.59
N GLY A 48 6.80 17.63 -13.64
CA GLY A 48 5.60 18.00 -14.42
C GLY A 48 4.91 16.83 -15.14
N ARG A 49 3.84 17.13 -15.89
CA ARG A 49 3.21 16.14 -16.79
C ARG A 49 4.22 15.66 -17.85
N GLY A 50 4.15 14.38 -18.22
CA GLY A 50 5.03 13.79 -19.23
C GLY A 50 6.48 13.52 -18.76
N THR A 51 6.79 13.57 -17.46
CA THR A 51 8.14 13.22 -16.98
C THR A 51 8.37 11.70 -16.81
N GLY A 52 7.39 10.87 -17.15
CA GLY A 52 7.52 9.41 -17.06
C GLY A 52 7.42 8.83 -15.64
N LYS A 53 6.83 9.54 -14.66
CA LYS A 53 6.66 9.03 -13.27
C LYS A 53 5.87 7.72 -13.19
N THR A 54 4.70 7.68 -13.82
CA THR A 54 3.86 6.48 -13.90
C THR A 54 4.61 5.33 -14.59
N ALA A 55 5.34 5.64 -15.66
CA ALA A 55 6.14 4.65 -16.37
C ALA A 55 7.24 4.08 -15.46
N LEU A 56 7.93 4.94 -14.71
CA LEU A 56 8.95 4.55 -13.73
C LEU A 56 8.39 3.59 -12.68
N LEU A 57 7.24 3.91 -12.06
CA LEU A 57 6.61 3.01 -11.09
C LEU A 57 6.18 1.67 -11.70
N LYS A 58 5.61 1.69 -12.93
CA LYS A 58 5.24 0.47 -13.64
C LYS A 58 6.46 -0.39 -13.98
N GLU A 59 7.58 0.24 -14.33
CA GLU A 59 8.83 -0.46 -14.61
C GLU A 59 9.43 -1.09 -13.34
N VAL A 60 9.41 -0.37 -12.20
CA VAL A 60 9.76 -0.95 -10.89
C VAL A 60 8.86 -2.15 -10.57
N ARG A 61 7.54 -2.03 -10.76
CA ARG A 61 6.61 -3.15 -10.59
C ARG A 61 7.04 -4.34 -11.44
N ASN A 62 7.30 -4.15 -12.74
CA ASN A 62 7.65 -5.23 -13.65
C ASN A 62 8.95 -5.94 -13.24
N ARG A 63 9.96 -5.17 -12.81
CA ARG A 63 11.29 -5.67 -12.41
C ARG A 63 11.29 -6.49 -11.12
N TYR A 64 10.53 -6.06 -10.12
CA TYR A 64 10.53 -6.68 -8.79
C TYR A 64 9.35 -7.64 -8.55
N ARG A 65 8.38 -7.69 -9.47
CA ARG A 65 7.24 -8.64 -9.38
C ARG A 65 7.76 -10.07 -9.29
N GLY A 66 7.26 -10.79 -8.29
CA GLY A 66 7.61 -12.18 -8.05
C GLY A 66 8.86 -12.38 -7.19
N TYR A 67 9.66 -11.34 -6.91
CA TYR A 67 10.82 -11.44 -6.01
C TYR A 67 10.50 -11.01 -4.58
N THR A 68 9.73 -9.93 -4.43
CA THR A 68 9.30 -9.38 -3.14
C THR A 68 7.82 -9.00 -3.21
N PRO A 69 7.05 -9.04 -2.10
CA PRO A 69 5.69 -8.54 -2.07
C PRO A 69 5.65 -7.08 -2.53
N LEU A 70 4.79 -6.81 -3.51
CA LEU A 70 4.73 -5.51 -4.17
C LEU A 70 3.29 -5.18 -4.52
N ALA A 71 2.91 -3.92 -4.29
CA ALA A 71 1.62 -3.38 -4.71
C ALA A 71 1.81 -2.04 -5.46
N LEU A 72 0.99 -1.79 -6.47
CA LEU A 72 0.90 -0.52 -7.19
C LEU A 72 -0.54 -0.02 -7.15
N LEU A 73 -0.74 1.18 -6.62
CA LEU A 73 -2.04 1.84 -6.53
C LEU A 73 -1.97 3.20 -7.21
N ASP A 74 -3.00 3.55 -7.98
CA ASP A 74 -3.22 4.91 -8.46
C ASP A 74 -4.14 5.66 -7.50
N CYS A 75 -3.59 6.61 -6.73
CA CYS A 75 -4.36 7.34 -5.73
C CYS A 75 -5.42 8.28 -6.31
N ALA A 76 -5.37 8.56 -7.63
CA ALA A 76 -6.40 9.34 -8.32
C ALA A 76 -7.57 8.47 -8.85
N HIS A 77 -7.41 7.16 -8.85
CA HIS A 77 -8.34 6.24 -9.51
C HIS A 77 -8.68 5.05 -8.61
N VAL A 78 -9.38 5.33 -7.52
CA VAL A 78 -10.05 4.32 -6.68
C VAL A 78 -11.54 4.47 -6.89
N GLU A 79 -12.11 3.56 -7.66
CA GLU A 79 -13.53 3.61 -8.01
C GLU A 79 -14.39 3.12 -6.83
N PRO A 80 -15.43 3.89 -6.43
CA PRO A 80 -16.41 3.39 -5.50
C PRO A 80 -17.18 2.22 -6.11
N PRO A 81 -17.41 1.14 -5.36
CA PRO A 81 -18.34 0.11 -5.79
C PRO A 81 -19.75 0.71 -5.99
N ALA A 82 -20.50 0.16 -6.96
CA ALA A 82 -21.81 0.66 -7.35
C ALA A 82 -22.82 0.82 -6.19
N ASP A 83 -22.77 -0.07 -5.20
CA ASP A 83 -23.54 0.00 -3.95
C ASP A 83 -22.59 -0.30 -2.81
N HIS A 84 -22.26 0.66 -1.95
CA HIS A 84 -21.34 0.47 -0.83
C HIS A 84 -21.94 1.00 0.47
N GLY A 85 -21.78 0.24 1.55
CA GLY A 85 -22.21 0.64 2.88
C GLY A 85 -21.32 1.75 3.50
N PRO A 86 -21.68 2.23 4.70
CA PRO A 86 -20.96 3.30 5.40
C PRO A 86 -19.53 2.92 5.79
N GLY A 87 -19.20 1.61 5.81
CA GLY A 87 -17.85 1.10 6.05
C GLY A 87 -16.89 1.26 4.86
N TRP A 88 -17.37 1.69 3.69
CA TRP A 88 -16.51 1.92 2.54
C TRP A 88 -16.04 3.38 2.46
N THR A 89 -14.74 3.57 2.29
CA THR A 89 -14.09 4.82 1.90
C THR A 89 -13.04 4.51 0.83
N PRO A 90 -12.55 5.52 0.08
CA PRO A 90 -11.43 5.31 -0.84
C PRO A 90 -10.22 4.67 -0.17
N LEU A 91 -9.98 4.94 1.13
CA LEU A 91 -8.90 4.32 1.87
C LEU A 91 -9.17 2.85 2.20
N THR A 92 -10.37 2.48 2.69
CA THR A 92 -10.66 1.07 2.99
C THR A 92 -10.66 0.21 1.73
N GLY A 93 -11.15 0.77 0.61
CA GLY A 93 -11.02 0.16 -0.73
C GLY A 93 -9.57 -0.05 -1.14
N ALA A 94 -8.74 1.01 -1.04
CA ALA A 94 -7.31 0.93 -1.34
C ALA A 94 -6.57 -0.08 -0.46
N LEU A 95 -6.84 -0.14 0.85
CA LEU A 95 -6.20 -1.09 1.76
C LEU A 95 -6.51 -2.54 1.40
N SER A 96 -7.77 -2.83 1.05
CA SER A 96 -8.17 -4.15 0.55
C SER A 96 -7.43 -4.52 -0.73
N GLU A 97 -7.38 -3.61 -1.70
CA GLU A 97 -6.66 -3.81 -2.97
C GLU A 97 -5.16 -4.05 -2.74
N LEU A 98 -4.51 -3.21 -1.93
CA LEU A 98 -3.09 -3.31 -1.61
C LEU A 98 -2.75 -4.66 -0.97
N ALA A 99 -3.54 -5.09 0.02
CA ALA A 99 -3.34 -6.37 0.68
C ALA A 99 -3.47 -7.56 -0.29
N VAL A 100 -4.46 -7.51 -1.20
CA VAL A 100 -4.60 -8.51 -2.26
C VAL A 100 -3.37 -8.50 -3.18
N GLN A 101 -2.88 -7.33 -3.59
CA GLN A 101 -1.69 -7.22 -4.44
C GLN A 101 -0.39 -7.70 -3.75
N PHE A 102 -0.27 -7.54 -2.43
CA PHE A 102 0.88 -8.04 -1.66
C PHE A 102 0.83 -9.55 -1.37
N SER A 103 -0.35 -10.15 -1.38
CA SER A 103 -0.57 -11.55 -1.02
C SER A 103 0.09 -12.62 -1.92
N PRO A 104 0.32 -12.42 -3.24
CA PRO A 104 0.83 -13.47 -4.10
C PRO A 104 2.14 -14.09 -3.60
N LYS A 105 2.33 -15.37 -3.91
CA LYS A 105 3.58 -16.07 -3.61
C LYS A 105 4.74 -15.40 -4.36
N VAL A 106 5.85 -15.19 -3.67
CA VAL A 106 7.10 -14.67 -4.23
C VAL A 106 8.20 -15.71 -4.14
N LEU A 107 9.31 -15.47 -4.84
CA LEU A 107 10.45 -16.36 -4.91
C LEU A 107 10.94 -16.71 -3.49
N GLY A 108 11.09 -18.01 -3.25
CA GLY A 108 11.57 -18.54 -1.97
C GLY A 108 10.59 -18.49 -0.82
N ALA A 109 9.48 -17.73 -0.87
CA ALA A 109 8.64 -17.47 0.30
C ALA A 109 7.14 -17.70 0.08
N ARG A 110 6.41 -17.87 1.18
CA ARG A 110 4.94 -18.10 1.17
C ARG A 110 4.18 -16.82 0.80
N PRO A 111 2.87 -16.89 0.49
CA PRO A 111 1.98 -15.72 0.47
C PRO A 111 2.08 -14.90 1.76
N VAL A 112 1.90 -13.58 1.66
CA VAL A 112 1.70 -12.71 2.83
C VAL A 112 0.24 -12.83 3.29
N ARG A 113 0.03 -12.84 4.61
CA ARG A 113 -1.31 -12.88 5.21
C ARG A 113 -1.59 -11.56 5.91
N PHE A 114 -2.85 -11.16 5.94
CA PHE A 114 -3.28 -9.88 6.49
C PHE A 114 -4.31 -10.01 7.63
N PRO A 115 -4.05 -10.84 8.67
CA PRO A 115 -5.04 -11.11 9.71
C PRO A 115 -5.51 -9.86 10.47
N ARG A 116 -4.61 -8.90 10.74
CA ARG A 116 -4.98 -7.67 11.47
C ARG A 116 -5.83 -6.82 10.56
N LEU A 117 -5.32 -6.49 9.37
CA LEU A 117 -6.06 -5.64 8.44
C LEU A 117 -7.43 -6.23 8.06
N SER A 118 -7.51 -7.54 7.80
CA SER A 118 -8.77 -8.24 7.54
C SER A 118 -9.77 -8.04 8.67
N LEU A 119 -9.34 -8.18 9.93
CA LEU A 119 -10.20 -8.04 11.09
C LEU A 119 -10.76 -6.62 11.22
N GLY A 120 -9.90 -5.60 11.05
CA GLY A 120 -10.33 -4.21 11.09
C GLY A 120 -11.25 -3.80 9.95
N LEU A 121 -10.99 -4.29 8.73
CA LEU A 121 -11.84 -3.99 7.57
C LEU A 121 -13.21 -4.69 7.67
N VAL A 122 -13.28 -5.90 8.24
CA VAL A 122 -14.55 -6.55 8.54
C VAL A 122 -15.33 -5.78 9.61
N ALA A 123 -14.68 -5.35 10.69
CA ALA A 123 -15.32 -4.57 11.75
C ALA A 123 -15.92 -3.26 11.22
N VAL A 124 -15.22 -2.56 10.33
CA VAL A 124 -15.70 -1.33 9.70
C VAL A 124 -16.78 -1.61 8.65
N ALA A 125 -16.64 -2.66 7.83
CA ALA A 125 -17.67 -3.03 6.86
C ALA A 125 -18.99 -3.41 7.53
N ALA A 126 -18.93 -3.98 8.74
CA ALA A 126 -20.08 -4.36 9.53
C ALA A 126 -20.86 -3.20 10.15
N ILE A 127 -20.36 -1.96 10.04
CA ILE A 127 -21.09 -0.76 10.46
C ILE A 127 -22.40 -0.67 9.68
N GLY A 128 -23.51 -0.62 10.40
CA GLY A 128 -24.84 -0.47 9.81
C GLY A 128 -25.40 -1.73 9.14
N TRP A 129 -24.80 -2.92 9.33
CA TRP A 129 -25.48 -4.16 8.96
C TRP A 129 -26.72 -4.34 9.82
N SER A 130 -27.85 -4.58 9.15
CA SER A 130 -29.13 -4.85 9.77
C SER A 130 -29.72 -6.12 9.17
N ARG A 131 -30.70 -6.72 9.85
CA ARG A 131 -31.43 -7.89 9.33
C ARG A 131 -32.16 -7.60 8.01
N GLU A 132 -32.58 -6.36 7.79
CA GLU A 132 -33.27 -5.93 6.58
C GLU A 132 -32.30 -5.77 5.38
N ASP A 133 -31.00 -5.70 5.66
CA ASP A 133 -29.92 -5.45 4.69
C ASP A 133 -28.99 -6.66 4.49
N ASP A 134 -29.49 -7.90 4.62
CA ASP A 134 -28.68 -9.13 4.48
C ASP A 134 -27.94 -9.19 3.13
N GLU A 135 -28.58 -8.75 2.04
CA GLU A 135 -27.94 -8.73 0.72
C GLU A 135 -26.79 -7.69 0.66
N ARG A 136 -26.87 -6.57 1.41
CA ARG A 136 -25.76 -5.61 1.52
C ARG A 136 -24.61 -6.23 2.32
N ALA A 137 -24.90 -6.84 3.46
CA ALA A 137 -23.88 -7.53 4.26
C ALA A 137 -23.16 -8.60 3.43
N ARG A 138 -23.92 -9.38 2.64
CA ARG A 138 -23.39 -10.33 1.66
C ARG A 138 -22.49 -9.69 0.62
N ARG A 139 -22.89 -8.57 0.00
CA ARG A 139 -22.07 -7.85 -0.98
C ARG A 139 -20.79 -7.28 -0.36
N ASP A 140 -20.85 -6.73 0.84
CA ASP A 140 -19.68 -6.18 1.54
C ASP A 140 -18.68 -7.29 1.90
N LEU A 141 -19.18 -8.43 2.37
CA LEU A 141 -18.34 -9.57 2.68
C LEU A 141 -17.71 -10.21 1.44
N GLN A 142 -18.47 -10.34 0.36
CA GLN A 142 -17.95 -10.83 -0.93
C GLN A 142 -16.82 -9.94 -1.45
N ARG A 143 -16.93 -8.61 -1.26
CA ARG A 143 -15.89 -7.65 -1.64
C ARG A 143 -14.62 -7.80 -0.83
N LEU A 144 -14.73 -8.11 0.46
CA LEU A 144 -13.58 -8.44 1.30
C LEU A 144 -13.08 -9.88 1.06
N GLY A 145 -13.81 -10.72 0.34
CA GLY A 145 -13.49 -12.13 0.07
C GLY A 145 -12.05 -12.36 -0.40
N PRO A 146 -11.52 -11.63 -1.40
CA PRO A 146 -10.13 -11.75 -1.82
C PRO A 146 -9.10 -11.45 -0.72
N LEU A 147 -9.37 -10.46 0.13
CA LEU A 147 -8.54 -10.13 1.30
C LEU A 147 -8.62 -11.26 2.34
N LEU A 148 -9.81 -11.77 2.62
CA LEU A 148 -10.04 -12.81 3.63
C LEU A 148 -9.40 -14.14 3.20
N ALA A 149 -9.36 -14.40 1.89
CA ALA A 149 -8.60 -15.51 1.30
C ALA A 149 -7.10 -15.45 1.62
N THR A 150 -6.55 -14.27 1.92
CA THR A 150 -5.13 -14.16 2.30
C THR A 150 -4.85 -14.81 3.66
N VAL A 151 -5.86 -14.95 4.52
CA VAL A 151 -5.65 -15.41 5.90
C VAL A 151 -5.84 -16.92 6.05
N ASP A 152 -6.72 -17.51 5.25
CA ASP A 152 -6.89 -18.96 5.15
C ASP A 152 -6.55 -19.46 3.74
N ALA A 153 -5.32 -19.94 3.57
CA ALA A 153 -4.79 -20.40 2.28
C ALA A 153 -5.24 -21.82 1.88
N THR A 154 -6.24 -22.41 2.56
CA THR A 154 -6.81 -23.68 2.11
C THR A 154 -7.63 -23.45 0.84
N ARG A 155 -7.34 -24.22 -0.23
CA ARG A 155 -8.00 -24.04 -1.55
C ARG A 155 -9.52 -24.19 -1.41
N GLY A 156 -10.28 -23.20 -1.89
CA GLY A 156 -11.75 -23.17 -1.82
C GLY A 156 -12.33 -22.52 -0.55
N ALA A 157 -11.48 -22.09 0.39
CA ALA A 157 -11.94 -21.56 1.67
C ALA A 157 -12.62 -20.20 1.58
N ALA A 158 -12.23 -19.29 0.68
CA ALA A 158 -12.79 -17.93 0.69
C ALA A 158 -14.31 -17.90 0.46
N ALA A 159 -14.83 -18.62 -0.54
CA ALA A 159 -16.28 -18.68 -0.80
C ALA A 159 -17.03 -19.47 0.28
N HIS A 160 -16.43 -20.57 0.78
CA HIS A 160 -16.97 -21.35 1.90
C HIS A 160 -16.96 -20.57 3.21
N TRP A 161 -15.95 -19.74 3.42
CA TRP A 161 -15.76 -18.89 4.58
C TRP A 161 -16.73 -17.71 4.55
N VAL A 162 -16.84 -17.02 3.41
CA VAL A 162 -17.86 -15.97 3.22
C VAL A 162 -19.25 -16.57 3.43
N GLY A 163 -19.52 -17.76 2.90
CA GLY A 163 -20.75 -18.51 3.15
C GLY A 163 -20.98 -18.85 4.63
N LYS A 164 -19.95 -19.26 5.37
CA LYS A 164 -20.04 -19.55 6.82
C LYS A 164 -20.30 -18.30 7.65
N VAL A 165 -19.62 -17.19 7.36
CA VAL A 165 -19.83 -15.91 8.06
C VAL A 165 -21.23 -15.39 7.79
N LEU A 166 -21.70 -15.47 6.54
CA LEU A 166 -23.07 -15.07 6.18
C LEU A 166 -24.13 -15.97 6.80
N ALA A 167 -23.92 -17.30 6.80
CA ALA A 167 -24.85 -18.23 7.44
C ALA A 167 -24.93 -18.00 8.96
N LYS A 168 -23.82 -17.65 9.61
CA LYS A 168 -23.79 -17.32 11.04
C LYS A 168 -24.41 -15.95 11.33
N LEU A 169 -24.14 -14.94 10.50
CA LEU A 169 -24.84 -13.64 10.55
C LEU A 169 -26.36 -13.82 10.47
N ALA A 170 -26.83 -14.58 9.49
CA ALA A 170 -28.25 -14.89 9.32
C ALA A 170 -28.85 -15.62 10.54
N ALA A 171 -28.10 -16.52 11.18
CA ALA A 171 -28.51 -17.20 12.41
C ALA A 171 -28.60 -16.23 13.60
N THR A 172 -27.61 -15.37 13.80
CA THR A 172 -27.62 -14.35 14.87
C THR A 172 -28.78 -13.36 14.70
N PHE A 173 -29.07 -12.92 13.46
CA PHE A 173 -30.23 -12.06 13.17
C PHE A 173 -31.58 -12.75 13.37
N ALA A 174 -31.64 -14.09 13.26
CA ALA A 174 -32.84 -14.87 13.52
C ALA A 174 -33.12 -15.03 15.02
N GLU A 175 -32.07 -15.14 15.85
CA GLU A 175 -32.17 -15.30 17.31
C GLU A 175 -32.53 -13.99 18.05
N THR A 176 -32.15 -12.82 17.52
CA THR A 176 -32.41 -11.50 18.16
C THR A 176 -33.82 -10.94 17.93
N ALA A 177 -34.87 -11.77 17.97
CA ALA A 177 -36.28 -11.37 17.79
C ALA A 177 -36.87 -10.51 18.94
N ALA A 178 -36.06 -9.69 19.62
CA ALA A 178 -36.49 -8.77 20.67
C ALA A 178 -36.29 -7.30 20.25
N PRO A 179 -37.26 -6.40 20.50
CA PRO A 179 -37.31 -5.08 19.90
C PRO A 179 -36.41 -4.09 20.65
N LEU A 180 -35.18 -3.84 20.17
CA LEU A 180 -34.33 -2.71 20.61
C LEU A 180 -33.33 -2.32 19.51
N ALA A 181 -33.77 -1.43 18.62
CA ALA A 181 -33.10 -1.03 17.38
C ALA A 181 -31.84 -0.13 17.53
N GLY A 182 -31.23 -0.05 18.72
CA GLY A 182 -30.06 0.83 18.97
C GLY A 182 -28.79 0.12 19.46
N VAL A 183 -28.89 -1.14 19.89
CA VAL A 183 -27.79 -1.89 20.54
C VAL A 183 -27.24 -3.01 19.63
N LEU A 184 -27.83 -3.19 18.45
CA LEU A 184 -27.65 -4.39 17.61
C LEU A 184 -26.44 -4.36 16.65
N ALA A 185 -25.82 -3.19 16.42
CA ALA A 185 -24.53 -3.14 15.71
C ALA A 185 -23.42 -3.80 16.55
N GLU A 186 -23.51 -3.72 17.88
CA GLU A 186 -22.52 -4.23 18.83
C GLU A 186 -22.52 -5.77 18.89
N ALA A 187 -23.71 -6.39 18.90
CA ALA A 187 -23.89 -7.84 18.96
C ALA A 187 -23.53 -8.58 17.64
N THR A 188 -23.71 -7.91 16.50
CA THR A 188 -23.49 -8.50 15.16
C THR A 188 -22.00 -8.64 14.85
N VAL A 189 -21.21 -7.61 15.19
CA VAL A 189 -19.74 -7.64 15.09
C VAL A 189 -19.16 -8.64 16.09
N GLU A 190 -19.65 -8.63 17.34
CA GLU A 190 -19.20 -9.49 18.43
C GLU A 190 -19.32 -10.99 18.09
N THR A 191 -20.49 -11.43 17.63
CA THR A 191 -20.74 -12.86 17.34
C THR A 191 -19.96 -13.33 16.10
N VAL A 192 -19.88 -12.50 15.07
CA VAL A 192 -19.08 -12.79 13.86
C VAL A 192 -17.60 -12.84 14.18
N LEU A 193 -17.09 -11.92 14.99
CA LEU A 193 -15.67 -11.87 15.30
C LEU A 193 -15.22 -13.01 16.23
N GLU A 194 -16.01 -13.34 17.24
CA GLU A 194 -15.68 -14.40 18.21
C GLU A 194 -15.68 -15.80 17.60
N GLU A 195 -16.65 -16.13 16.74
CA GLU A 195 -16.77 -17.47 16.17
C GLU A 195 -15.93 -17.70 14.91
N VAL A 196 -15.60 -16.64 14.15
CA VAL A 196 -14.89 -16.74 12.86
C VAL A 196 -13.37 -16.57 13.03
N PHE A 197 -12.90 -15.85 14.06
CA PHE A 197 -11.50 -15.46 14.18
C PHE A 197 -10.72 -16.12 15.32
N GLY A 198 -11.29 -17.05 16.10
CA GLY A 198 -10.67 -17.62 17.32
C GLY A 198 -9.23 -18.16 17.20
N ARG A 199 -8.72 -18.48 15.99
CA ARG A 199 -7.30 -18.83 15.75
C ARG A 199 -6.43 -17.65 15.25
N MET A 200 -7.01 -16.68 14.54
CA MET A 200 -6.33 -15.44 14.09
C MET A 200 -6.28 -14.35 15.19
N GLN A 201 -7.24 -14.42 16.12
CA GLN A 201 -7.48 -13.43 17.15
C GLN A 201 -6.26 -13.23 18.04
N ARG A 202 -5.53 -14.28 18.42
CA ARG A 202 -4.32 -14.12 19.27
C ARG A 202 -3.28 -13.15 18.70
N SER A 203 -3.06 -13.13 17.37
CA SER A 203 -2.09 -12.20 16.76
C SER A 203 -2.62 -10.77 16.57
N ALA A 204 -3.94 -10.62 16.43
CA ALA A 204 -4.60 -9.35 16.19
C ALA A 204 -5.11 -8.69 17.47
N GLU A 205 -5.37 -9.46 18.52
CA GLU A 205 -5.89 -9.01 19.82
C GLU A 205 -4.93 -8.03 20.49
N GLY A 206 -3.63 -8.35 20.50
CA GLY A 206 -2.61 -7.43 21.01
C GLY A 206 -2.52 -6.14 20.20
N TRP A 207 -2.73 -6.20 18.88
CA TRP A 207 -2.74 -5.00 18.02
C TRP A 207 -3.93 -4.10 18.37
N TYR A 208 -5.15 -4.65 18.34
CA TYR A 208 -6.36 -3.88 18.63
C TYR A 208 -6.47 -3.49 20.10
N GLY A 209 -5.81 -4.21 21.01
CA GLY A 209 -5.71 -3.82 22.43
C GLY A 209 -4.91 -2.52 22.65
N ASN A 210 -4.09 -2.13 21.67
CA ASN A 210 -3.38 -0.84 21.65
C ASN A 210 -4.20 0.27 20.98
N TYR A 211 -5.39 -0.04 20.44
CA TYR A 211 -6.27 1.02 19.99
C TYR A 211 -6.73 1.84 21.19
N ARG A 212 -6.97 3.12 20.96
CA ARG A 212 -7.38 4.05 22.02
C ARG A 212 -8.60 3.53 22.77
N ASN A 213 -8.62 3.77 24.08
CA ASN A 213 -9.68 3.32 25.00
C ASN A 213 -9.89 1.79 25.07
N ALA A 214 -9.09 0.97 24.37
CA ALA A 214 -9.23 -0.48 24.41
C ALA A 214 -8.73 -1.09 25.75
N GLY A 215 -7.81 -0.41 26.44
CA GLY A 215 -7.26 -0.87 27.73
C GLY A 215 -6.63 -2.27 27.64
N GLY A 216 -5.94 -2.58 26.54
CA GLY A 216 -5.35 -3.90 26.28
C GLY A 216 -6.34 -4.97 25.80
N ARG A 217 -7.64 -4.68 25.75
CA ARG A 217 -8.68 -5.62 25.29
C ARG A 217 -8.94 -5.44 23.81
N GLY A 218 -8.45 -6.37 22.99
CA GLY A 218 -8.56 -6.27 21.52
C GLY A 218 -9.98 -6.11 20.99
N LYS A 219 -10.95 -6.80 21.60
CA LYS A 219 -12.38 -6.69 21.24
C LYS A 219 -12.93 -5.27 21.45
N ALA A 220 -12.67 -4.69 22.62
CA ALA A 220 -13.06 -3.32 22.93
C ALA A 220 -12.40 -2.32 21.96
N GLY A 221 -11.15 -2.59 21.55
CA GLY A 221 -10.46 -1.79 20.54
C GLY A 221 -11.08 -1.86 19.16
N LEU A 222 -11.56 -3.04 18.73
CA LEU A 222 -12.27 -3.19 17.45
C LEU A 222 -13.63 -2.47 17.45
N GLN A 223 -14.39 -2.59 18.54
CA GLN A 223 -15.64 -1.86 18.73
C GLN A 223 -15.40 -0.35 18.69
N GLN A 224 -14.41 0.14 19.45
CA GLN A 224 -14.06 1.56 19.44
C GLN A 224 -13.61 2.04 18.06
N LEU A 225 -12.88 1.22 17.30
CA LEU A 225 -12.45 1.54 15.95
C LEU A 225 -13.64 1.68 14.99
N ALA A 226 -14.61 0.76 15.05
CA ALA A 226 -15.83 0.84 14.26
C ALA A 226 -16.65 2.10 14.62
N ASN A 227 -16.81 2.38 15.91
CA ASN A 227 -17.50 3.57 16.42
C ASN A 227 -16.83 4.88 15.96
N ASP A 228 -15.50 4.96 16.07
CA ASP A 228 -14.73 6.13 15.63
C ASP A 228 -14.81 6.32 14.11
N PHE A 229 -14.88 5.23 13.35
CA PHE A 229 -15.07 5.26 11.90
C PHE A 229 -16.45 5.79 11.51
N GLU A 230 -17.51 5.29 12.16
CA GLU A 230 -18.89 5.71 11.95
C GLU A 230 -19.09 7.21 12.26
N GLN A 231 -18.54 7.68 13.38
CA GLN A 231 -18.60 9.09 13.80
C GLN A 231 -18.03 10.08 12.78
N GLY A 232 -17.15 9.62 11.87
CA GLY A 232 -16.62 10.47 10.81
C GLY A 232 -15.55 11.47 11.28
N GLY A 233 -15.24 12.45 10.41
CA GLY A 233 -14.31 13.54 10.69
C GLY A 233 -12.94 13.07 11.19
N ARG A 234 -12.45 13.70 12.26
CA ARG A 234 -11.14 13.39 12.85
C ARG A 234 -11.06 11.98 13.41
N ARG A 235 -12.16 11.44 13.95
CA ARG A 235 -12.22 10.10 14.55
C ARG A 235 -12.08 9.03 13.47
N ARG A 236 -12.76 9.19 12.33
CA ARG A 236 -12.56 8.32 11.17
C ARG A 236 -11.11 8.36 10.69
N GLY A 237 -10.51 9.55 10.60
CA GLY A 237 -9.09 9.68 10.23
C GLY A 237 -8.13 8.92 11.17
N GLU A 238 -8.42 8.86 12.48
CA GLU A 238 -7.66 8.05 13.45
C GLU A 238 -7.85 6.54 13.22
N ALA A 239 -9.10 6.09 13.01
CA ALA A 239 -9.42 4.70 12.69
C ALA A 239 -8.75 4.25 11.38
N GLU A 240 -8.86 5.07 10.33
CA GLU A 240 -8.23 4.88 9.03
C GLU A 240 -6.70 4.80 9.12
N ALA A 241 -6.06 5.71 9.86
CA ALA A 241 -4.62 5.66 10.11
C ALA A 241 -4.20 4.39 10.86
N PHE A 242 -5.03 3.90 11.78
CA PHE A 242 -4.78 2.66 12.49
C PHE A 242 -4.89 1.42 11.58
N LEU A 243 -5.80 1.42 10.60
CA LEU A 243 -5.88 0.38 9.58
C LEU A 243 -4.66 0.38 8.65
N VAL A 244 -4.12 1.55 8.29
CA VAL A 244 -2.82 1.64 7.59
C VAL A 244 -1.71 1.00 8.43
N GLY A 245 -1.71 1.24 9.74
CA GLY A 245 -0.82 0.57 10.67
C GLY A 245 -0.99 -0.96 10.69
N ALA A 246 -2.22 -1.46 10.59
CA ALA A 246 -2.49 -2.90 10.54
C ALA A 246 -1.89 -3.54 9.28
N LEU A 247 -1.98 -2.87 8.12
CA LEU A 247 -1.33 -3.30 6.88
C LEU A 247 0.19 -3.41 7.06
N THR A 248 0.84 -2.37 7.61
CA THR A 248 2.30 -2.35 7.76
C THR A 248 2.78 -3.35 8.82
N GLU A 249 2.01 -3.56 9.88
CA GLU A 249 2.30 -4.56 10.91
C GLU A 249 2.20 -5.99 10.37
N ASP A 250 1.17 -6.30 9.57
CA ASP A 250 1.05 -7.60 8.91
C ASP A 250 2.18 -7.85 7.92
N LEU A 251 2.60 -6.81 7.16
CA LEU A 251 3.79 -6.88 6.32
C LEU A 251 5.05 -7.12 7.14
N PHE A 252 5.27 -6.35 8.20
CA PHE A 252 6.43 -6.50 9.08
C PHE A 252 6.51 -7.92 9.67
N HIS A 253 5.38 -8.44 10.18
CA HIS A 253 5.28 -9.78 10.73
C HIS A 253 5.48 -10.88 9.67
N ALA A 254 5.24 -10.60 8.39
CA ALA A 254 5.59 -11.53 7.31
C ALA A 254 7.10 -11.63 7.06
N TYR A 255 7.89 -10.69 7.59
CA TYR A 255 9.35 -10.61 7.51
C TYR A 255 10.04 -10.91 8.85
N THR A 256 9.31 -10.97 9.96
CA THR A 256 9.84 -11.25 11.29
C THR A 256 9.27 -12.55 11.87
N GLY A 257 10.11 -13.36 12.53
CA GLY A 257 9.70 -14.63 13.15
C GLY A 257 10.72 -15.77 13.00
N LEU A 258 10.46 -16.91 13.65
CA LEU A 258 11.35 -18.09 13.71
C LEU A 258 11.68 -18.73 12.35
N ARG A 259 10.93 -18.38 11.28
CA ARG A 259 11.22 -18.74 9.89
C ARG A 259 12.00 -17.63 9.16
N ARG A 260 12.92 -16.97 9.88
CA ARG A 260 13.90 -16.01 9.34
C ARG A 260 14.61 -16.65 8.15
N GLY A 261 14.41 -16.12 6.95
CA GLY A 261 15.37 -16.35 5.87
C GLY A 261 14.81 -16.61 4.49
N THR A 262 13.50 -16.85 4.31
CA THR A 262 13.00 -17.15 2.96
C THR A 262 12.74 -15.91 2.10
N ARG A 263 12.28 -14.81 2.71
CA ARG A 263 12.01 -13.57 1.96
C ARG A 263 13.31 -12.80 1.76
N VAL A 264 13.56 -12.41 0.52
CA VAL A 264 14.70 -11.59 0.15
C VAL A 264 14.21 -10.16 -0.11
N GLY A 265 15.00 -9.17 0.30
CA GLY A 265 14.67 -7.76 0.15
C GLY A 265 13.57 -7.26 1.09
N ARG A 266 12.93 -6.15 0.67
CA ARG A 266 11.85 -5.44 1.37
C ARG A 266 10.59 -5.37 0.53
N PRO A 267 9.39 -5.32 1.16
CA PRO A 267 8.16 -5.13 0.42
C PRO A 267 8.11 -3.72 -0.19
N LEU A 268 7.48 -3.60 -1.35
CA LEU A 268 7.41 -2.37 -2.14
C LEU A 268 5.96 -1.86 -2.28
N LEU A 269 5.68 -0.68 -1.74
CA LEU A 269 4.43 0.04 -1.97
C LEU A 269 4.68 1.13 -3.01
N LEU A 270 4.05 1.00 -4.17
CA LEU A 270 4.15 1.96 -5.26
C LEU A 270 2.84 2.78 -5.32
N LEU A 271 2.95 4.10 -5.21
CA LEU A 271 1.79 5.00 -5.20
C LEU A 271 1.88 5.99 -6.36
N ASP A 272 1.06 5.82 -7.38
CA ASP A 272 0.91 6.85 -8.41
C ASP A 272 -0.08 7.94 -7.96
N ASN A 273 0.10 9.15 -8.49
CA ASN A 273 -0.70 10.32 -8.13
C ASN A 273 -0.82 10.55 -6.60
N ALA A 274 0.23 10.28 -5.82
CA ALA A 274 0.23 10.35 -4.36
C ALA A 274 0.05 11.75 -3.75
N HIS A 275 -0.08 12.78 -4.58
CA HIS A 275 -0.46 14.14 -4.19
C HIS A 275 -1.96 14.28 -3.93
N GLU A 276 -2.76 13.32 -4.39
CA GLU A 276 -4.19 13.25 -4.07
C GLU A 276 -4.40 12.92 -2.58
N PRO A 277 -5.58 13.25 -2.00
CA PRO A 277 -5.86 13.04 -0.58
C PRO A 277 -5.58 11.61 -0.10
N LEU A 278 -5.93 10.60 -0.91
CA LEU A 278 -5.70 9.19 -0.59
C LEU A 278 -4.21 8.86 -0.42
N GLY A 279 -3.34 9.44 -1.26
CA GLY A 279 -1.89 9.24 -1.14
C GLY A 279 -1.37 9.75 0.19
N ARG A 280 -1.86 10.91 0.65
CA ARG A 280 -1.55 11.46 1.97
C ARG A 280 -2.07 10.58 3.10
N GLN A 281 -3.32 10.10 3.00
CA GLN A 281 -3.93 9.21 4.00
C GLN A 281 -3.17 7.88 4.16
N LEU A 282 -2.55 7.38 3.08
CA LEU A 282 -1.71 6.17 3.14
C LEU A 282 -0.30 6.44 3.69
N VAL A 283 0.34 7.55 3.28
CA VAL A 283 1.75 7.82 3.60
C VAL A 283 1.95 8.43 4.98
N GLU A 284 1.08 9.36 5.39
CA GLU A 284 1.26 10.11 6.63
C GLU A 284 1.25 9.22 7.89
N PRO A 285 0.37 8.21 8.04
CA PRO A 285 0.41 7.30 9.18
C PRO A 285 1.74 6.52 9.27
N ILE A 286 2.29 6.11 8.12
CA ILE A 286 3.58 5.39 8.06
C ILE A 286 4.71 6.30 8.57
N LEU A 287 4.77 7.54 8.07
CA LEU A 287 5.79 8.50 8.49
C LEU A 287 5.66 8.85 9.99
N ARG A 288 4.44 9.05 10.48
CA ARG A 288 4.19 9.32 11.91
C ARG A 288 4.64 8.16 12.78
N ALA A 289 4.30 6.92 12.42
CA ALA A 289 4.72 5.74 13.17
C ALA A 289 6.25 5.58 13.22
N ARG A 290 6.95 5.90 12.11
CA ARG A 290 8.43 5.88 12.08
C ARG A 290 9.07 6.97 12.93
N ALA A 291 8.47 8.16 12.95
CA ALA A 291 9.00 9.35 13.63
C ALA A 291 8.69 9.37 15.13
N ALA A 292 7.42 9.19 15.51
CA ALA A 292 6.97 9.33 16.90
C ALA A 292 7.18 8.05 17.72
N GLU A 293 6.93 6.89 17.11
CA GLU A 293 6.96 5.60 17.82
C GLU A 293 8.25 4.81 17.56
N GLY A 294 9.12 5.32 16.68
CA GLY A 294 10.35 4.64 16.28
C GLY A 294 10.13 3.32 15.55
N ARG A 295 8.94 3.07 14.96
CA ARG A 295 8.65 1.82 14.25
C ARG A 295 9.59 1.63 13.06
N ARG A 296 9.93 0.37 12.78
CA ARG A 296 10.84 -0.06 11.71
C ARG A 296 10.17 -1.12 10.83
N ASP A 297 9.16 -0.70 10.08
CA ASP A 297 8.21 -1.56 9.33
C ASP A 297 8.78 -2.23 8.06
N ARG A 298 10.06 -2.01 7.73
CA ARG A 298 10.76 -2.49 6.51
C ARG A 298 10.14 -2.10 5.17
N LEU A 299 8.99 -1.44 5.13
CA LEU A 299 8.26 -1.13 3.90
C LEU A 299 8.96 -0.02 3.13
N VAL A 300 9.29 -0.28 1.87
CA VAL A 300 9.79 0.74 0.96
C VAL A 300 8.59 1.34 0.23
N VAL A 301 8.40 2.65 0.37
CA VAL A 301 7.32 3.39 -0.30
C VAL A 301 7.94 4.25 -1.40
N LEU A 302 7.51 4.01 -2.64
CA LEU A 302 7.87 4.79 -3.81
C LEU A 302 6.61 5.46 -4.36
N ALA A 303 6.54 6.76 -4.24
CA ALA A 303 5.38 7.54 -4.64
C ALA A 303 5.71 8.45 -5.84
N ALA A 304 4.70 8.78 -6.63
CA ALA A 304 4.79 9.76 -7.71
C ALA A 304 3.86 10.95 -7.44
N SER A 305 4.40 12.16 -7.54
CA SER A 305 3.64 13.40 -7.39
C SER A 305 3.86 14.31 -8.61
N ARG A 306 2.79 14.95 -9.10
CA ARG A 306 2.91 16.03 -10.09
C ARG A 306 3.10 17.41 -9.46
N VAL A 307 2.87 17.54 -8.16
CA VAL A 307 2.95 18.81 -7.42
C VAL A 307 4.27 18.83 -6.66
N ARG A 308 5.26 19.54 -7.20
CA ARG A 308 6.62 19.64 -6.64
C ARG A 308 6.64 20.30 -5.26
N ASP A 309 5.78 21.29 -5.06
CA ASP A 309 5.71 22.11 -3.84
C ASP A 309 4.50 21.75 -2.99
N HIS A 310 4.06 20.49 -3.07
CA HIS A 310 2.96 19.98 -2.26
C HIS A 310 3.25 20.17 -0.76
N GLU A 311 2.23 20.51 0.02
CA GLU A 311 2.40 20.85 1.43
C GLU A 311 3.09 19.76 2.27
N ALA A 312 2.81 18.49 1.95
CA ALA A 312 3.42 17.34 2.61
C ALA A 312 4.93 17.20 2.32
N LEU A 313 5.43 17.85 1.27
CA LEU A 313 6.84 17.84 0.86
C LEU A 313 7.64 19.05 1.38
N ARG A 314 7.04 19.91 2.22
CA ARG A 314 7.69 21.11 2.76
C ARG A 314 9.01 20.80 3.49
N GLN A 315 9.07 19.67 4.18
CA GLN A 315 10.22 19.23 4.98
C GLN A 315 10.99 18.07 4.34
N ALA A 316 10.72 17.76 3.07
CA ALA A 316 11.38 16.66 2.37
C ALA A 316 12.83 17.01 2.00
N THR A 317 13.72 16.03 2.08
CA THR A 317 15.07 16.15 1.49
C THR A 317 14.94 16.09 -0.02
N ARG A 318 15.41 17.12 -0.73
CA ARG A 318 15.25 17.25 -2.19
C ARG A 318 16.55 16.93 -2.91
N THR A 319 16.44 16.16 -3.98
CA THR A 319 17.57 15.78 -4.85
C THR A 319 17.09 15.60 -6.28
N ARG A 320 18.00 15.73 -7.25
CA ARG A 320 17.72 15.42 -8.65
C ARG A 320 17.99 13.95 -8.93
N LEU A 321 17.27 13.39 -9.89
CA LEU A 321 17.41 11.99 -10.25
C LEU A 321 18.87 11.51 -10.46
N PRO A 322 19.74 12.21 -11.23
CA PRO A 322 21.12 11.74 -11.43
C PRO A 322 21.96 11.68 -10.15
N GLU A 323 21.66 12.53 -9.17
CA GLU A 323 22.38 12.59 -7.90
C GLU A 323 22.14 11.32 -7.05
N THR A 324 21.04 10.60 -7.30
CA THR A 324 20.67 9.38 -6.55
C THR A 324 21.45 8.12 -6.98
N ALA A 325 22.27 8.22 -8.04
CA ALA A 325 22.94 7.08 -8.67
C ALA A 325 23.88 6.32 -7.72
N HIS A 326 24.51 7.03 -6.78
CA HIS A 326 25.46 6.44 -5.83
C HIS A 326 24.97 6.48 -4.39
N ARG A 327 24.35 7.61 -4.00
CA ARG A 327 23.84 7.85 -2.65
C ARG A 327 22.64 8.78 -2.68
N ALA A 328 21.68 8.56 -1.81
CA ALA A 328 20.50 9.39 -1.63
C ALA A 328 20.26 9.63 -0.14
N PRO A 329 21.08 10.48 0.51
CA PRO A 329 20.93 10.75 1.93
C PRO A 329 19.54 11.34 2.23
N CYS A 330 18.92 10.88 3.31
CA CYS A 330 17.65 11.39 3.80
C CYS A 330 17.72 11.42 5.34
N PRO A 331 18.40 12.43 5.92
CA PRO A 331 18.54 12.52 7.36
C PRO A 331 17.15 12.70 8.02
N ARG A 332 16.92 11.97 9.12
CA ARG A 332 15.70 12.12 9.90
C ARG A 332 15.79 13.37 10.77
N GLY A 333 14.78 14.22 10.67
CA GLY A 333 14.54 15.35 11.58
C GLY A 333 13.43 15.02 12.58
N THR A 334 13.01 16.04 13.32
CA THR A 334 11.91 15.93 14.30
C THR A 334 10.52 16.00 13.67
N SER A 335 10.41 16.48 12.43
CA SER A 335 9.15 16.59 11.71
C SER A 335 8.79 15.29 10.97
N VAL A 336 7.50 14.98 10.88
CA VAL A 336 6.98 13.82 10.14
C VAL A 336 7.47 13.80 8.68
N GLY A 337 7.50 14.96 8.03
CA GLY A 337 7.90 15.12 6.63
C GLY A 337 9.41 14.98 6.37
N SER A 338 10.26 15.04 7.40
CA SER A 338 11.72 14.86 7.25
C SER A 338 12.11 13.45 6.76
N GLY A 339 11.18 12.50 6.88
CA GLY A 339 11.29 11.15 6.36
C GLY A 339 11.14 10.96 4.86
N ILE A 340 10.94 12.06 4.13
CA ILE A 340 10.62 12.04 2.71
C ILE A 340 11.87 12.42 1.91
N LEU A 341 12.20 11.58 0.94
CA LEU A 341 13.19 11.86 -0.10
C LEU A 341 12.44 12.25 -1.38
N ALA A 342 12.41 13.55 -1.71
CA ALA A 342 11.80 14.06 -2.92
C ALA A 342 12.82 14.07 -4.07
N VAL A 343 12.64 13.17 -5.03
CA VAL A 343 13.54 13.00 -6.19
C VAL A 343 12.91 13.65 -7.42
N GLU A 344 13.53 14.71 -7.93
CA GLU A 344 13.06 15.39 -9.14
C GLU A 344 13.47 14.59 -10.39
N LEU A 345 12.47 14.09 -11.14
CA LEU A 345 12.73 13.43 -12.42
C LEU A 345 13.16 14.46 -13.46
N THR A 346 14.45 14.41 -13.82
CA THR A 346 15.01 15.28 -14.84
C THR A 346 14.47 14.90 -16.23
N PRO A 347 14.20 15.89 -17.11
CA PRO A 347 13.98 15.63 -18.53
C PRO A 347 15.17 14.90 -19.15
N LEU A 348 14.92 14.18 -20.24
CA LEU A 348 15.95 13.55 -21.04
C LEU A 348 16.85 14.60 -21.68
N SER A 349 18.16 14.37 -21.65
CA SER A 349 19.11 15.17 -22.42
C SER A 349 18.97 14.90 -23.92
N PRO A 350 19.48 15.78 -24.80
CA PRO A 350 19.50 15.52 -26.24
C PRO A 350 20.16 14.19 -26.61
N ALA A 351 21.23 13.82 -25.90
CA ALA A 351 21.94 12.56 -26.08
C ALA A 351 21.07 11.36 -25.68
N GLN A 352 20.36 11.46 -24.55
CA GLN A 352 19.43 10.41 -24.12
C GLN A 352 18.23 10.27 -25.05
N THR A 353 17.71 11.38 -25.59
CA THR A 353 16.66 11.33 -26.62
C THR A 353 17.17 10.67 -27.89
N ARG A 354 18.39 10.99 -28.36
CA ARG A 354 19.00 10.33 -29.52
C ARG A 354 19.16 8.82 -29.30
N ALA A 355 19.76 8.42 -28.17
CA ALA A 355 19.92 7.02 -27.81
C ALA A 355 18.57 6.26 -27.78
N ALA A 356 17.50 6.93 -27.36
CA ALA A 356 16.16 6.36 -27.40
C ALA A 356 15.72 6.00 -28.83
N PHE A 357 15.88 6.92 -29.78
CA PHE A 357 15.54 6.66 -31.19
C PHE A 357 16.45 5.59 -31.81
N ASP A 358 17.76 5.66 -31.58
CA ASP A 358 18.74 4.73 -32.15
C ASP A 358 18.43 3.26 -31.77
N ARG A 359 17.92 3.02 -30.56
CA ARG A 359 17.51 1.66 -30.16
C ARG A 359 16.20 1.20 -30.78
N TYR A 360 15.23 2.08 -30.96
CA TYR A 360 13.95 1.72 -31.57
C TYR A 360 14.10 1.46 -33.07
N ASP A 361 15.11 2.05 -33.70
CA ASP A 361 15.43 1.83 -35.10
C ASP A 361 16.94 1.64 -35.32
N PRO A 362 17.46 0.45 -34.95
CA PRO A 362 18.88 0.15 -35.09
C PRO A 362 19.33 0.11 -36.55
N ALA A 363 18.38 0.01 -37.49
CA ALA A 363 18.63 0.08 -38.92
C ALA A 363 18.88 1.52 -39.43
N GLY A 364 18.76 2.54 -38.57
CA GLY A 364 19.08 3.93 -38.91
C GLY A 364 18.17 4.56 -39.97
N ARG A 365 16.93 4.09 -40.11
CA ARG A 365 15.94 4.64 -41.04
C ARG A 365 15.31 5.94 -40.52
N THR A 366 15.46 6.19 -39.23
CA THR A 366 14.97 7.40 -38.56
C THR A 366 15.79 8.59 -39.00
N PRO A 367 15.15 9.66 -39.52
CA PRO A 367 15.88 10.86 -39.94
C PRO A 367 16.73 11.43 -38.80
N ALA A 368 18.00 11.74 -39.06
CA ALA A 368 18.93 12.25 -38.06
C ALA A 368 18.43 13.53 -37.35
N ALA A 369 17.58 14.32 -38.02
CA ALA A 369 16.97 15.52 -37.46
C ALA A 369 15.78 15.25 -36.51
N LEU A 370 15.20 14.05 -36.53
CA LEU A 370 13.99 13.73 -35.76
C LEU A 370 14.23 13.78 -34.26
N ALA A 371 15.28 13.12 -33.75
CA ALA A 371 15.56 13.13 -32.31
C ALA A 371 15.83 14.54 -31.74
N PRO A 372 16.65 15.39 -32.38
CA PRO A 372 16.79 16.80 -31.98
C PRO A 372 15.51 17.62 -32.11
N ALA A 373 14.68 17.38 -33.13
CA ALA A 373 13.39 18.07 -33.29
C ALA A 373 12.41 17.69 -32.18
N VAL A 374 12.26 16.38 -31.90
CA VAL A 374 11.41 15.87 -30.83
C VAL A 374 11.88 16.39 -29.47
N HIS A 375 13.18 16.35 -29.17
CA HIS A 375 13.71 16.92 -27.93
C HIS A 375 13.35 18.40 -27.76
N ARG A 376 13.48 19.21 -28.83
CA ARG A 376 13.09 20.63 -28.80
C ARG A 376 11.59 20.82 -28.59
N LEU A 377 10.75 20.01 -29.22
CA LEU A 377 9.30 20.09 -29.09
C LEU A 377 8.80 19.65 -27.71
N THR A 378 9.37 18.59 -27.12
CA THR A 378 8.92 18.05 -25.83
C THR A 378 9.67 18.61 -24.63
N GLY A 379 10.77 19.34 -24.86
CA GLY A 379 11.70 19.77 -23.81
C GLY A 379 12.34 18.58 -23.08
N GLY A 380 12.59 17.48 -23.79
CA GLY A 380 13.15 16.25 -23.22
C GLY A 380 12.15 15.42 -22.39
N ARG A 381 10.84 15.70 -22.46
CA ARG A 381 9.82 14.92 -21.74
C ARG A 381 9.47 13.65 -22.52
N PRO A 382 9.62 12.45 -21.93
CA PRO A 382 9.17 11.21 -22.55
C PRO A 382 7.64 11.16 -22.50
N LEU A 383 6.99 11.46 -23.63
CA LEU A 383 5.53 11.44 -23.78
C LEU A 383 4.96 10.03 -23.54
#